data_AF-A0A2V1NBQ9-F1
#
_entry.id   AF-A0A2V1NBQ9-F1
#
_cell.length_a   1.000
_cell.length_b   1.000
_cell.length_c   1.000
_cell.angle_alpha   90.00
_cell.angle_beta   90.00
_cell.angle_gamma   90.00
#
_symmetry.space_group_name_H-M   'P 1'
#
loop_
_entity.id
_entity.type
_entity.pdbx_description
1 polymer ?
#
loop_
_entity_poly.entity_id
_entity_poly.type
_entity_poly.pdbx_seq_one_letter_code
_entity_poly.pdbx_strand_id
1 'polypeptide(L)'
;MQGTVDGFSYGLVTPLVAYFMACLGGALGLRCTTRALLVSHSWRPGWLALGSAAIGSGIWTMHFVAMMGFTVQGAPIRYDKPLTYASLGVAILMVGIGIFIVGYKGASGTALFTGGTITGLGIASMHYLGMAGMRLNGRLEYNTFTVAASVAIAMGAATAALWAAGQVRGFLWSMGASLVMGLAVTGMHYTGMAALSVHVHAGDTTSGDSPASLLAPMLIGPLAFLALAAVVVVFDPLMVMGRPAVPPVEHKPGVPAHPAGHHSGRRPRVRARRTARREVHEPQRR
;
A
#
# COMPACT_ATOMS: atom_id res chain seq x y z
N MET A 1 20.72 -34.73 -7.71
CA MET A 1 21.25 -34.35 -6.38
C MET A 1 20.41 -33.19 -5.89
N GLN A 2 19.84 -33.30 -4.69
CA GLN A 2 19.08 -32.23 -4.07
C GLN A 2 20.03 -31.05 -3.89
N GLY A 3 19.85 -29.97 -4.65
CA GLY A 3 20.59 -28.74 -4.42
C GLY A 3 20.21 -28.23 -3.05
N THR A 4 21.15 -28.28 -2.10
CA THR A 4 20.98 -27.66 -0.79
C THR A 4 20.76 -26.17 -1.02
N VAL A 5 19.53 -25.74 -0.75
CA VAL A 5 19.15 -24.33 -0.74
C VAL A 5 19.84 -23.70 0.46
N ASP A 6 21.03 -23.16 0.25
CA ASP A 6 21.67 -22.28 1.24
C ASP A 6 20.93 -20.94 1.19
N GLY A 7 19.81 -20.86 1.92
CA GLY A 7 18.98 -19.65 2.02
C GLY A 7 19.64 -18.47 2.74
N PHE A 8 20.96 -18.52 2.98
CA PHE A 8 21.69 -17.64 3.88
C PHE A 8 23.13 -17.35 3.40
N SER A 9 23.36 -17.06 2.11
CA SER A 9 24.72 -16.70 1.64
C SER A 9 25.35 -15.50 2.39
N TYR A 10 24.55 -14.64 3.02
CA TYR A 10 24.98 -13.54 3.90
C TYR A 10 24.47 -13.67 5.35
N GLY A 11 24.04 -14.88 5.77
CA GLY A 11 23.45 -15.10 7.10
C GLY A 11 22.07 -14.46 7.30
N LEU A 12 21.68 -14.22 8.56
CA LEU A 12 20.40 -13.59 8.95
C LEU A 12 20.26 -12.12 8.51
N VAL A 13 21.32 -11.50 7.99
CA VAL A 13 21.36 -10.06 7.66
C VAL A 13 20.41 -9.73 6.52
N THR A 14 20.39 -10.53 5.44
CA THR A 14 19.51 -10.29 4.28
C THR A 14 18.02 -10.37 4.64
N PRO A 15 17.53 -11.41 5.37
CA PRO A 15 16.17 -11.43 5.91
C PRO A 15 15.84 -10.22 6.80
N LEU A 16 16.76 -9.80 7.65
CA LEU A 16 16.55 -8.68 8.58
C LEU A 16 16.44 -7.35 7.82
N VAL A 17 17.31 -7.11 6.83
CA VAL A 17 17.23 -5.92 5.97
C VAL A 17 15.95 -5.94 5.14
N ALA A 18 15.58 -7.09 4.58
CA ALA A 18 14.33 -7.26 3.85
C ALA A 18 13.12 -6.94 4.74
N TYR A 19 13.06 -7.50 5.94
CA TYR A 19 12.04 -7.20 6.94
C TYR A 19 11.98 -5.70 7.27
N PHE A 20 13.13 -5.07 7.50
CA PHE A 20 13.20 -3.64 7.79
C PHE A 20 12.64 -2.80 6.64
N MET A 21 12.96 -3.15 5.38
CA MET A 21 12.44 -2.45 4.20
C MET A 21 10.91 -2.60 4.06
N ALA A 22 10.37 -3.78 4.36
CA ALA A 22 8.92 -3.96 4.39
C ALA A 22 8.25 -3.14 5.50
N CYS A 23 8.86 -3.10 6.69
CA CYS A 23 8.39 -2.26 7.80
C CYS A 23 8.42 -0.78 7.43
N LEU A 24 9.51 -0.32 6.81
CA LEU A 24 9.67 1.06 6.36
C LEU A 24 8.59 1.44 5.33
N GLY A 25 8.42 0.63 4.28
CA GLY A 25 7.37 0.86 3.27
C GLY A 25 5.97 0.86 3.86
N GLY A 26 5.70 -0.07 4.78
CA GLY A 26 4.43 -0.15 5.51
C GLY A 26 4.17 1.07 6.41
N ALA A 27 5.19 1.53 7.15
CA ALA A 27 5.10 2.69 8.04
C ALA A 27 4.85 3.98 7.25
N LEU A 28 5.61 4.20 6.17
CA LEU A 28 5.43 5.35 5.27
C LEU A 28 4.06 5.31 4.60
N GLY A 29 3.66 4.14 4.11
CA GLY A 29 2.36 3.89 3.52
C GLY A 29 1.17 4.21 4.42
N LEU A 30 1.18 3.66 5.64
CA LEU A 30 0.14 3.93 6.64
C LEU A 30 0.07 5.41 6.99
N ARG A 31 1.21 6.08 7.12
CA ARG A 31 1.27 7.52 7.40
C ARG A 31 0.71 8.36 6.25
N CYS A 32 1.09 8.07 5.01
CA CYS A 32 0.55 8.75 3.84
C CYS A 32 -0.97 8.51 3.72
N THR A 33 -1.42 7.28 3.96
CA THR A 33 -2.85 6.92 3.86
C THR A 33 -3.66 7.59 4.97
N THR A 34 -3.21 7.53 6.23
CA THR A 34 -3.87 8.24 7.35
C THR A 34 -3.88 9.75 7.12
N ARG A 35 -2.79 10.32 6.58
CA ARG A 35 -2.73 11.74 6.20
C ARG A 35 -3.75 12.09 5.13
N ALA A 36 -3.89 11.26 4.10
CA ALA A 36 -4.89 11.44 3.05
C ALA A 36 -6.33 11.49 3.59
N LEU A 37 -6.61 10.78 4.69
CA LEU A 37 -7.92 10.80 5.36
C LEU A 37 -8.16 12.07 6.20
N LEU A 38 -7.11 12.84 6.53
CA LEU A 38 -7.19 14.04 7.36
C LEU A 38 -7.13 15.35 6.56
N VAL A 39 -6.58 15.33 5.34
CA VAL A 39 -6.43 16.51 4.48
C VAL A 39 -7.67 16.77 3.63
N SER A 40 -7.76 17.97 3.04
CA SER A 40 -8.86 18.34 2.14
C SER A 40 -8.90 17.45 0.89
N HIS A 41 -10.08 17.36 0.27
CA HIS A 41 -10.36 16.45 -0.86
C HIS A 41 -9.44 16.66 -2.08
N SER A 42 -8.83 17.85 -2.21
CA SER A 42 -7.94 18.19 -3.33
C SER A 42 -6.54 17.59 -3.20
N TRP A 43 -6.01 17.43 -1.98
CA TRP A 43 -4.68 16.86 -1.72
C TRP A 43 -4.71 15.36 -1.42
N ARG A 44 -5.89 14.82 -1.05
CA ARG A 44 -6.12 13.40 -0.78
C ARG A 44 -5.52 12.45 -1.83
N PRO A 45 -5.77 12.61 -3.15
CA PRO A 45 -5.24 11.66 -4.14
C PRO A 45 -3.70 11.64 -4.21
N GLY A 46 -3.04 12.79 -3.99
CA GLY A 46 -1.58 12.86 -3.97
C GLY A 46 -0.97 12.05 -2.83
N TRP A 47 -1.57 12.12 -1.63
CA TRP A 47 -1.13 11.35 -0.47
C TRP A 47 -1.43 9.85 -0.60
N LEU A 48 -2.57 9.48 -1.20
CA LEU A 48 -2.87 8.06 -1.47
C LEU A 48 -1.90 7.49 -2.51
N ALA A 49 -1.56 8.25 -3.56
CA ALA A 49 -0.57 7.85 -4.56
C ALA A 49 0.83 7.71 -3.96
N LEU A 50 1.24 8.66 -3.10
CA LEU A 50 2.52 8.57 -2.39
C LEU A 50 2.56 7.34 -1.47
N GLY A 51 1.46 7.08 -0.75
CA GLY A 51 1.33 5.92 0.13
C GLY A 51 1.39 4.59 -0.62
N SER A 52 0.70 4.48 -1.76
CA SER A 52 0.72 3.27 -2.58
C SER A 52 2.08 3.03 -3.22
N ALA A 53 2.74 4.09 -3.70
CA ALA A 53 4.09 4.01 -4.22
C ALA A 53 5.10 3.59 -3.13
N ALA A 54 4.96 4.10 -1.89
CA ALA A 54 5.82 3.73 -0.77
C ALA A 54 5.62 2.27 -0.35
N ILE A 55 4.38 1.80 -0.23
CA ILE A 55 4.10 0.40 0.11
C ILE A 55 4.58 -0.53 -1.00
N GLY A 56 4.23 -0.23 -2.26
CA GLY A 56 4.64 -1.03 -3.41
C GLY A 56 6.16 -1.12 -3.54
N SER A 57 6.86 0.01 -3.40
CA SER A 57 8.33 0.06 -3.46
C SER A 57 8.98 -0.67 -2.28
N GLY A 58 8.43 -0.56 -1.07
CA GLY A 58 8.95 -1.26 0.12
C GLY A 58 8.78 -2.78 0.03
N ILE A 59 7.61 -3.27 -0.40
CA ILE A 59 7.35 -4.69 -0.59
C ILE A 59 8.23 -5.25 -1.72
N TRP A 60 8.34 -4.53 -2.84
CA TRP A 60 9.21 -4.94 -3.95
C TRP A 60 10.69 -4.98 -3.53
N THR A 61 11.15 -3.95 -2.81
CA THR A 61 12.53 -3.90 -2.28
C THR A 61 12.78 -5.07 -1.33
N MET A 62 11.84 -5.33 -0.40
CA MET A 62 11.93 -6.48 0.49
C MET A 62 12.07 -7.78 -0.29
N HIS A 63 11.22 -8.00 -1.31
CA HIS A 63 11.25 -9.21 -2.11
C HIS A 63 12.61 -9.40 -2.79
N PHE A 64 13.13 -8.39 -3.50
CA PHE A 64 14.41 -8.54 -4.21
C PHE A 64 15.62 -8.58 -3.26
N VAL A 65 15.57 -7.90 -2.11
CA VAL A 65 16.61 -8.03 -1.06
C VAL A 65 16.64 -9.43 -0.46
N ALA A 66 15.48 -10.02 -0.20
CA ALA A 66 15.40 -11.40 0.27
C ALA A 66 15.90 -12.39 -0.80
N MET A 67 15.56 -12.16 -2.07
CA MET A 67 16.04 -12.95 -3.21
C MET A 67 17.55 -12.86 -3.42
N MET A 68 18.21 -11.72 -3.15
CA MET A 68 19.68 -11.62 -3.17
C MET A 68 20.35 -12.54 -2.13
N GLY A 69 19.67 -12.80 -1.01
CA GLY A 69 20.15 -13.75 -0.01
C GLY A 69 20.02 -15.21 -0.44
N PHE A 70 19.20 -15.48 -1.46
CA PHE A 70 18.96 -16.81 -2.00
C PHE A 70 19.96 -17.13 -3.11
N THR A 71 20.95 -17.95 -2.78
CA THR A 71 21.93 -18.45 -3.77
C THR A 71 21.70 -19.94 -3.99
N VAL A 72 21.43 -20.33 -5.24
CA VAL A 72 21.42 -21.74 -5.62
C VAL A 72 22.82 -22.11 -6.05
N GLN A 73 23.48 -23.02 -5.33
CA GLN A 73 24.78 -23.54 -5.74
C GLN A 73 24.68 -24.21 -7.12
N GLY A 74 25.51 -23.79 -8.08
CA GLY A 74 25.66 -24.44 -9.38
C GLY A 74 24.87 -23.85 -10.56
N ALA A 75 24.08 -22.78 -10.39
CA ALA A 75 23.43 -22.11 -11.53
C ALA A 75 23.39 -20.58 -11.35
N PRO A 76 24.00 -19.78 -12.25
CA PRO A 76 23.88 -18.33 -12.18
C PRO A 76 22.44 -17.89 -12.47
N ILE A 77 21.83 -17.18 -11.52
CA ILE A 77 20.48 -16.65 -11.65
C ILE A 77 20.54 -15.33 -12.42
N ARG A 78 19.96 -15.31 -13.61
CA ARG A 78 19.79 -14.07 -14.40
C ARG A 78 18.41 -13.48 -14.13
N TYR A 79 18.33 -12.16 -14.10
CA TYR A 79 17.07 -11.44 -13.94
C TYR A 79 16.68 -10.71 -15.22
N ASP A 80 15.45 -10.88 -15.63
CA ASP A 80 14.88 -10.16 -16.76
C ASP A 80 14.39 -8.76 -16.33
N LYS A 81 15.18 -7.74 -16.65
CA LYS A 81 14.96 -6.34 -16.24
C LYS A 81 13.52 -5.85 -16.47
N PRO A 82 12.90 -6.02 -17.65
CA PRO A 82 11.51 -5.61 -17.88
C PRO A 82 10.50 -6.33 -16.98
N LEU A 83 10.66 -7.62 -16.70
CA LEU A 83 9.75 -8.34 -15.80
C LEU A 83 9.90 -7.87 -14.35
N THR A 84 11.15 -7.61 -13.93
CA THR A 84 11.47 -7.07 -12.61
C THR A 84 10.86 -5.67 -12.38
N TYR A 85 10.92 -4.79 -13.38
CA TYR A 85 10.25 -3.49 -13.29
C TYR A 85 8.73 -3.57 -13.50
N ALA A 86 8.25 -4.52 -14.31
CA ALA A 86 6.82 -4.77 -14.45
C ALA A 86 6.21 -5.22 -13.11
N SER A 87 6.93 -6.03 -12.32
CA SER A 87 6.46 -6.45 -10.99
C SER A 87 6.36 -5.27 -10.02
N LEU A 88 7.27 -4.29 -10.08
CA LEU A 88 7.17 -3.04 -9.34
C LEU A 88 5.91 -2.26 -9.75
N GLY A 89 5.67 -2.11 -11.06
CA GLY A 89 4.50 -1.43 -11.58
C GLY A 89 3.18 -2.08 -11.13
N VAL A 90 3.11 -3.41 -11.21
CA VAL A 90 1.94 -4.18 -10.74
C VAL A 90 1.70 -3.98 -9.24
N ALA A 91 2.76 -4.02 -8.42
CA ALA A 91 2.62 -3.77 -6.99
C ALA A 91 2.06 -2.37 -6.70
N ILE A 92 2.66 -1.32 -7.27
CA ILE A 92 2.22 0.06 -7.04
C ILE A 92 0.76 0.26 -7.50
N LEU A 93 0.41 -0.28 -8.66
CA LEU A 93 -0.93 -0.14 -9.23
C LEU A 93 -1.98 -0.85 -8.38
N MET A 94 -1.76 -2.14 -8.05
CA MET A 94 -2.73 -2.94 -7.30
C MET A 94 -2.89 -2.47 -5.86
N VAL A 95 -1.78 -2.16 -5.19
CA VAL A 95 -1.79 -1.54 -3.86
C VAL A 95 -2.50 -0.18 -3.92
N GLY A 96 -2.24 0.60 -4.99
CA GLY A 96 -2.92 1.86 -5.26
C GLY A 96 -4.43 1.68 -5.34
N ILE A 97 -4.92 0.76 -6.15
CA ILE A 97 -6.36 0.50 -6.29
C ILE A 97 -6.98 0.20 -4.91
N GLY A 98 -6.37 -0.68 -4.11
CA GLY A 98 -6.91 -1.02 -2.80
C GLY A 98 -6.90 0.15 -1.80
N ILE A 99 -5.81 0.92 -1.77
CA ILE A 99 -5.69 2.13 -0.93
C ILE A 99 -6.66 3.21 -1.37
N PHE A 100 -6.89 3.39 -2.68
CA PHE A 100 -7.88 4.35 -3.17
C PHE A 100 -9.31 3.91 -2.82
N ILE A 101 -9.64 2.62 -2.94
CA ILE A 101 -10.96 2.12 -2.54
C ILE A 101 -11.23 2.43 -1.06
N VAL A 102 -10.31 2.04 -0.17
CA VAL A 102 -10.44 2.30 1.28
C VAL A 102 -10.32 3.78 1.60
N GLY A 103 -9.46 4.47 0.87
CA GLY A 103 -9.25 5.90 0.93
C GLY A 103 -10.54 6.67 0.70
N TYR A 104 -11.33 6.34 -0.32
CA TYR A 104 -12.57 7.07 -0.64
C TYR A 104 -13.83 6.50 0.01
N LYS A 105 -13.96 5.18 0.13
CA LYS A 105 -15.17 4.51 0.65
C LYS A 105 -15.11 4.20 2.15
N GLY A 106 -13.95 4.38 2.79
CA GLY A 106 -13.73 4.07 4.20
C GLY A 106 -13.20 2.66 4.43
N ALA A 107 -12.60 2.44 5.61
CA ALA A 107 -11.95 1.19 6.01
C ALA A 107 -12.92 0.17 6.66
N SER A 108 -14.15 0.05 6.15
CA SER A 108 -15.15 -0.87 6.71
C SER A 108 -15.88 -1.69 5.65
N GLY A 109 -16.34 -2.88 6.07
CA GLY A 109 -17.21 -3.76 5.28
C GLY A 109 -16.63 -4.15 3.92
N THR A 110 -17.41 -3.90 2.87
CA THR A 110 -17.10 -4.33 1.49
C THR A 110 -15.90 -3.61 0.89
N ALA A 111 -15.67 -2.33 1.23
CA ALA A 111 -14.53 -1.56 0.74
C ALA A 111 -13.20 -2.13 1.26
N LEU A 112 -13.17 -2.53 2.53
CA LEU A 112 -12.00 -3.16 3.14
C LEU A 112 -11.72 -4.53 2.54
N PHE A 113 -12.75 -5.37 2.37
CA PHE A 113 -12.59 -6.70 1.79
C PHE A 113 -12.13 -6.64 0.33
N THR A 114 -12.75 -5.78 -0.48
CA THR A 114 -12.37 -5.60 -1.90
C THR A 114 -10.98 -4.97 -2.04
N GLY A 115 -10.69 -3.91 -1.29
CA GLY A 115 -9.38 -3.28 -1.32
C GLY A 115 -8.26 -4.20 -0.81
N GLY A 116 -8.52 -4.97 0.25
CA GLY A 116 -7.59 -5.94 0.81
C GLY A 116 -7.32 -7.11 -0.13
N THR A 117 -8.37 -7.63 -0.77
CA THR A 117 -8.23 -8.69 -1.78
C THR A 117 -7.41 -8.23 -2.97
N ILE A 118 -7.72 -7.06 -3.54
CA ILE A 118 -6.97 -6.51 -4.69
C ILE A 118 -5.52 -6.24 -4.33
N THR A 119 -5.28 -5.63 -3.16
CA THR A 119 -3.92 -5.34 -2.68
C THR A 119 -3.15 -6.63 -2.45
N GLY A 120 -3.75 -7.62 -1.77
CA GLY A 120 -3.12 -8.92 -1.50
C GLY A 120 -2.81 -9.71 -2.77
N LEU A 121 -3.73 -9.74 -3.72
CA LEU A 121 -3.49 -10.29 -5.05
C LEU A 121 -2.36 -9.55 -5.76
N GLY A 122 -2.28 -8.23 -5.65
CA GLY A 122 -1.18 -7.45 -6.18
C GLY A 122 0.19 -7.81 -5.59
N ILE A 123 0.26 -7.99 -4.27
CA ILE A 123 1.48 -8.41 -3.57
C ILE A 123 1.89 -9.82 -4.04
N ALA A 124 0.93 -10.75 -4.12
CA ALA A 124 1.19 -12.10 -4.62
C ALA A 124 1.62 -12.08 -6.09
N SER A 125 0.93 -11.33 -6.95
CA SER A 125 1.31 -11.17 -8.37
C SER A 125 2.70 -10.58 -8.52
N MET A 126 3.08 -9.56 -7.73
CA MET A 126 4.44 -9.02 -7.76
C MET A 126 5.47 -10.07 -7.35
N HIS A 127 5.18 -10.85 -6.29
CA HIS A 127 6.06 -11.92 -5.84
C HIS A 127 6.28 -12.97 -6.93
N TYR A 128 5.21 -13.53 -7.50
CA TYR A 128 5.32 -14.57 -8.53
C TYR A 128 5.83 -14.03 -9.87
N LEU A 129 5.56 -12.77 -10.22
CA LEU A 129 6.12 -12.13 -11.41
C LEU A 129 7.62 -11.85 -11.24
N GLY A 130 8.06 -11.49 -10.03
CA GLY A 130 9.47 -11.38 -9.67
C GLY A 130 10.19 -12.73 -9.79
N MET A 131 9.56 -13.80 -9.31
CA MET A 131 10.05 -15.18 -9.46
C MET A 131 10.08 -15.62 -10.93
N ALA A 132 9.05 -15.30 -11.73
CA ALA A 132 9.01 -15.62 -13.16
C ALA A 132 10.08 -14.86 -13.96
N GLY A 133 10.53 -13.71 -13.46
CA GLY A 133 11.66 -12.96 -14.02
C GLY A 133 13.02 -13.62 -13.77
N MET A 134 13.10 -14.64 -12.91
CA MET A 134 14.32 -15.41 -12.68
C MET A 134 14.52 -16.44 -13.78
N ARG A 135 15.68 -16.38 -14.42
CA ARG A 135 16.15 -17.39 -15.36
C ARG A 135 17.27 -18.19 -14.69
N LEU A 136 17.00 -19.45 -14.41
CA LEU A 136 17.95 -20.42 -13.88
C LEU A 136 17.96 -21.68 -14.75
N ASN A 137 19.10 -22.36 -14.85
CA ASN A 137 19.25 -23.61 -15.61
C ASN A 137 18.66 -24.80 -14.82
N GLY A 138 17.34 -24.86 -14.74
CA GLY A 138 16.61 -25.86 -13.96
C GLY A 138 15.10 -25.68 -14.06
N ARG A 139 14.34 -26.65 -13.52
CA ARG A 139 12.88 -26.57 -13.42
C ARG A 139 12.48 -26.12 -12.02
N LEU A 140 11.65 -25.07 -11.96
CA LEU A 140 10.96 -24.62 -10.77
C LEU A 140 9.61 -25.33 -10.70
N GLU A 141 9.46 -26.23 -9.73
CA GLU A 141 8.17 -26.84 -9.43
C GLU A 141 7.55 -26.13 -8.23
N TYR A 142 6.27 -25.78 -8.35
CA TYR A 142 5.50 -25.09 -7.33
C TYR A 142 4.48 -26.03 -6.73
N ASN A 143 4.42 -26.13 -5.41
CA ASN A 143 3.29 -26.77 -4.75
C ASN A 143 2.09 -25.81 -4.73
N THR A 144 1.05 -26.11 -5.52
CA THR A 144 -0.18 -25.31 -5.64
C THR A 144 -0.82 -24.99 -4.29
N PHE A 145 -0.78 -25.93 -3.32
CA PHE A 145 -1.37 -25.72 -2.00
C PHE A 145 -0.61 -24.68 -1.19
N THR A 146 0.72 -24.75 -1.19
CA THR A 146 1.57 -23.77 -0.49
C THR A 146 1.53 -22.40 -1.17
N VAL A 147 1.45 -22.36 -2.50
CA VAL A 147 1.21 -21.13 -3.26
C VAL A 147 -0.12 -20.49 -2.85
N ALA A 148 -1.21 -21.25 -2.83
CA ALA A 148 -2.52 -20.76 -2.41
C ALA A 148 -2.50 -20.26 -0.95
N ALA A 149 -1.80 -20.95 -0.06
CA ALA A 149 -1.60 -20.50 1.32
C ALA A 149 -0.85 -19.15 1.38
N SER A 150 0.21 -18.96 0.60
CA SER A 150 0.91 -17.67 0.52
C SER A 150 -0.02 -16.55 0.03
N VAL A 151 -0.88 -16.81 -0.96
CA VAL A 151 -1.83 -15.84 -1.49
C VAL A 151 -2.87 -15.47 -0.43
N ALA A 152 -3.37 -16.46 0.32
CA ALA A 152 -4.28 -16.22 1.43
C ALA A 152 -3.63 -15.37 2.54
N ILE A 153 -2.36 -15.63 2.87
CA ILE A 153 -1.59 -14.80 3.79
C ILE A 153 -1.44 -13.38 3.24
N ALA A 154 -1.15 -13.21 1.94
CA ALA A 154 -1.06 -11.89 1.31
C ALA A 154 -2.36 -11.10 1.42
N MET A 155 -3.50 -11.74 1.15
CA MET A 155 -4.83 -11.14 1.26
C MET A 155 -5.16 -10.76 2.71
N GLY A 156 -4.86 -11.63 3.68
CA GLY A 156 -5.04 -11.35 5.10
C GLY A 156 -4.17 -10.18 5.56
N ALA A 157 -2.88 -10.19 5.21
CA ALA A 157 -1.92 -9.14 5.54
C ALA A 157 -2.33 -7.78 4.94
N ALA A 158 -2.72 -7.76 3.67
CA ALA A 158 -3.19 -6.56 2.98
C ALA A 158 -4.50 -6.01 3.58
N THR A 159 -5.43 -6.88 3.94
CA THR A 159 -6.68 -6.50 4.60
C THR A 159 -6.39 -5.90 5.98
N ALA A 160 -5.53 -6.54 6.78
CA ALA A 160 -5.11 -6.03 8.08
C ALA A 160 -4.38 -4.68 7.96
N ALA A 161 -3.55 -4.50 6.93
CA ALA A 161 -2.86 -3.25 6.65
C ALA A 161 -3.83 -2.10 6.35
N LEU A 162 -4.80 -2.33 5.46
CA LEU A 162 -5.80 -1.33 5.12
C LEU A 162 -6.73 -1.02 6.30
N TRP A 163 -7.07 -2.03 7.09
CA TRP A 163 -7.84 -1.84 8.33
C TRP A 163 -7.07 -0.99 9.33
N ALA A 164 -5.78 -1.30 9.53
CA ALA A 164 -4.90 -0.53 10.40
C ALA A 164 -4.76 0.92 9.91
N ALA A 165 -4.63 1.16 8.60
CA ALA A 165 -4.58 2.51 8.04
C ALA A 165 -5.85 3.35 8.32
N GLY A 166 -7.00 2.70 8.52
CA GLY A 166 -8.25 3.38 8.89
C GLY A 166 -8.46 3.57 10.40
N GLN A 167 -7.96 2.66 11.23
CA GLN A 167 -8.24 2.62 12.67
C GLN A 167 -7.09 3.13 13.55
N VAL A 168 -5.85 2.94 13.13
CA VAL A 168 -4.67 3.26 13.92
C VAL A 168 -4.47 4.77 13.98
N ARG A 169 -4.52 5.31 15.20
CA ARG A 169 -4.21 6.71 15.50
C ARG A 169 -3.00 6.78 16.42
N GLY A 170 -1.99 7.53 15.99
CA GLY A 170 -0.79 7.79 16.78
C GLY A 170 0.46 7.03 16.32
N PHE A 171 1.63 7.59 16.67
CA PHE A 171 2.94 7.13 16.21
C PHE A 171 3.25 5.69 16.64
N LEU A 172 3.04 5.37 17.91
CA LEU A 172 3.39 4.06 18.50
C LEU A 172 2.58 2.92 17.90
N TRP A 173 1.27 3.12 17.73
CA TRP A 173 0.39 2.14 17.10
C TRP A 173 0.70 1.96 15.62
N SER A 174 1.03 3.05 14.90
CA SER A 174 1.44 2.96 13.49
C SER A 174 2.76 2.19 13.34
N MET A 175 3.69 2.34 14.30
CA MET A 175 4.93 1.58 14.33
C MET A 175 4.63 0.08 14.56
N GLY A 176 3.82 -0.25 15.57
CA GLY A 176 3.42 -1.64 15.83
C GLY A 176 2.72 -2.30 14.65
N ALA A 177 1.78 -1.58 14.00
CA ALA A 177 1.11 -2.07 12.79
C ALA A 177 2.10 -2.31 11.64
N SER A 178 3.08 -1.43 11.44
CA SER A 178 4.09 -1.59 10.39
C SER A 178 5.00 -2.79 10.62
N LEU A 179 5.34 -3.10 11.88
CA LEU A 179 6.15 -4.28 12.24
C LEU A 179 5.40 -5.59 11.97
N VAL A 180 4.11 -5.63 12.32
CA VAL A 180 3.23 -6.78 12.07
C VAL A 180 3.01 -6.97 10.56
N MET A 181 2.79 -5.87 9.83
CA MET A 181 2.70 -5.90 8.37
C MET A 181 4.00 -6.41 7.75
N GLY A 182 5.15 -5.87 8.17
CA GLY A 182 6.45 -6.34 7.73
C GLY A 182 6.58 -7.84 7.90
N LEU A 183 6.21 -8.35 9.08
CA LEU A 183 6.31 -9.76 9.43
C LEU A 183 5.44 -10.62 8.52
N ALA A 184 4.19 -10.19 8.30
CA ALA A 184 3.24 -10.89 7.45
C ALA A 184 3.69 -10.93 5.98
N VAL A 185 4.22 -9.83 5.46
CA VAL A 185 4.70 -9.76 4.07
C VAL A 185 5.98 -10.59 3.90
N THR A 186 6.94 -10.52 4.83
CA THR A 186 8.10 -11.44 4.81
C THR A 186 7.69 -12.89 4.98
N GLY A 187 6.71 -13.19 5.84
CA GLY A 187 6.18 -14.53 6.06
C GLY A 187 5.55 -15.10 4.79
N MET A 188 4.78 -14.29 4.05
CA MET A 188 4.25 -14.67 2.74
C MET A 188 5.39 -14.96 1.76
N HIS A 189 6.40 -14.10 1.70
CA HIS A 189 7.55 -14.28 0.81
C HIS A 189 8.27 -15.61 1.08
N TYR A 190 8.60 -15.90 2.34
CA TYR A 190 9.26 -17.16 2.70
C TYR A 190 8.37 -18.39 2.53
N THR A 191 7.06 -18.25 2.71
CA THR A 191 6.10 -19.33 2.43
C THR A 191 6.01 -19.60 0.93
N GLY A 192 6.01 -18.55 0.09
CA GLY A 192 6.11 -18.67 -1.36
C GLY A 192 7.42 -19.32 -1.80
N MET A 193 8.53 -18.97 -1.15
CA MET A 193 9.82 -19.63 -1.40
C MET A 193 9.85 -21.09 -0.94
N ALA A 194 9.22 -21.43 0.19
CA ALA A 194 9.09 -22.81 0.65
C ALA A 194 8.21 -23.67 -0.26
N ALA A 195 7.38 -23.06 -1.10
CA ALA A 195 6.59 -23.76 -2.12
C ALA A 195 7.43 -24.19 -3.33
N LEU A 196 8.66 -23.69 -3.47
CA LEU A 196 9.54 -23.93 -4.60
C LEU A 196 10.41 -25.17 -4.37
N SER A 197 10.32 -26.11 -5.30
CA SER A 197 11.29 -27.18 -5.46
C SER A 197 12.15 -26.90 -6.69
N VAL A 198 13.46 -26.73 -6.49
CA VAL A 198 14.41 -26.43 -7.56
C VAL A 198 15.10 -27.72 -8.01
N HIS A 199 14.82 -28.17 -9.23
CA HIS A 199 15.55 -29.26 -9.88
C HIS A 199 16.58 -28.67 -10.85
N VAL A 200 17.82 -28.53 -10.40
CA VAL A 200 18.98 -28.13 -11.24
C VAL A 200 19.43 -29.32 -12.11
N HIS A 201 19.57 -29.08 -13.41
CA HIS A 201 20.19 -30.06 -14.32
C HIS A 201 21.71 -29.89 -14.23
N ALA A 202 22.43 -30.98 -13.96
CA ALA A 202 23.90 -30.97 -13.95
C ALA A 202 24.40 -30.78 -15.39
N GLY A 203 24.83 -29.56 -15.70
CA GLY A 203 25.37 -29.19 -17.01
C GLY A 203 25.97 -27.79 -16.98
N ASP A 204 27.29 -27.74 -17.19
CA ASP A 204 28.18 -26.58 -17.31
C ASP A 204 28.06 -25.49 -16.24
N THR A 205 28.99 -25.55 -15.28
CA THR A 205 29.36 -24.45 -14.38
C THR A 205 29.94 -23.29 -15.18
N THR A 206 29.07 -22.55 -15.86
CA THR A 206 29.43 -21.22 -16.37
C THR A 206 29.39 -20.25 -15.20
N SER A 207 30.55 -19.67 -14.87
CA SER A 207 30.70 -18.57 -13.94
C SER A 207 29.87 -17.37 -14.44
N GLY A 208 28.61 -17.30 -14.02
CA GLY A 208 27.78 -16.13 -14.25
C GLY A 208 27.91 -15.15 -13.09
N ASP A 209 27.68 -13.87 -13.39
CA ASP A 209 27.73 -12.78 -12.42
C ASP A 209 26.87 -13.08 -11.17
N SER A 210 27.35 -12.67 -10.00
CA SER A 210 26.61 -12.81 -8.75
C SER A 210 25.23 -12.14 -8.87
N PRO A 211 24.13 -12.78 -8.42
CA PRO A 211 22.80 -12.17 -8.43
C PRO A 211 22.76 -10.76 -7.82
N ALA A 212 23.64 -10.50 -6.85
CA ALA A 212 23.80 -9.22 -6.19
C ALA A 212 24.29 -8.11 -7.13
N SER A 213 25.18 -8.38 -8.09
CA SER A 213 25.71 -7.34 -8.99
C SER A 213 24.69 -6.85 -10.01
N LEU A 214 23.73 -7.70 -10.38
CA LEU A 214 22.62 -7.34 -11.28
C LEU A 214 21.48 -6.64 -10.54
N LEU A 215 21.15 -7.09 -9.33
CA LEU A 215 20.03 -6.55 -8.56
C LEU A 215 20.37 -5.26 -7.80
N ALA A 216 21.59 -5.10 -7.28
CA ALA A 216 21.96 -3.94 -6.47
C ALA A 216 21.73 -2.59 -7.19
N PRO A 217 22.10 -2.41 -8.47
CA PRO A 217 21.81 -1.16 -9.19
C PRO A 217 20.31 -0.90 -9.37
N MET A 218 19.51 -1.95 -9.54
CA MET A 218 18.06 -1.83 -9.77
C MET A 218 17.32 -1.39 -8.50
N LEU A 219 17.87 -1.73 -7.32
CA LEU A 219 17.33 -1.33 -6.02
C LEU A 219 17.56 0.15 -5.70
N ILE A 220 18.55 0.81 -6.31
CA ILE A 220 18.90 2.22 -6.03
C ILE A 220 17.70 3.14 -6.18
N GLY A 221 16.93 3.00 -7.28
CA GLY A 221 15.77 3.84 -7.56
C GLY A 221 14.69 3.77 -6.47
N PRO A 222 14.15 2.57 -6.18
CA PRO A 222 13.15 2.39 -5.13
C PRO A 222 13.65 2.75 -3.73
N LEU A 223 14.92 2.50 -3.38
CA LEU A 223 15.48 2.94 -2.10
C LEU A 223 15.56 4.47 -2.02
N ALA A 224 16.04 5.13 -3.07
CA ALA A 224 16.09 6.59 -3.12
C ALA A 224 14.68 7.20 -3.00
N PHE A 225 13.71 6.58 -3.66
CA PHE A 225 12.31 6.97 -3.54
C PHE A 225 11.77 6.79 -2.11
N LEU A 226 12.03 5.65 -1.46
CA LEU A 226 11.62 5.41 -0.07
C LEU A 226 12.28 6.40 0.90
N ALA A 227 13.56 6.72 0.70
CA ALA A 227 14.26 7.72 1.48
C ALA A 227 13.64 9.12 1.30
N LEU A 228 13.34 9.51 0.05
CA LEU A 228 12.66 10.77 -0.24
C LEU A 228 11.26 10.82 0.38
N ALA A 229 10.48 9.75 0.25
CA ALA A 229 9.16 9.64 0.86
C ALA A 229 9.25 9.70 2.40
N ALA A 230 10.27 9.09 3.00
CA ALA A 230 10.53 9.20 4.43
C ALA A 230 10.83 10.63 4.85
N VAL A 231 11.69 11.34 4.11
CA VAL A 231 11.96 12.76 4.34
C VAL A 231 10.65 13.56 4.26
N VAL A 232 9.87 13.42 3.19
CA VAL A 232 8.57 14.13 3.03
C VAL A 232 7.62 13.86 4.21
N VAL A 233 7.53 12.60 4.67
CA VAL A 233 6.67 12.22 5.79
C VAL A 233 7.20 12.73 7.13
N VAL A 234 8.51 12.74 7.35
CA VAL A 234 9.16 13.24 8.58
C VAL A 234 9.05 14.76 8.70
N PHE A 235 9.23 15.47 7.59
CA PHE A 235 9.14 16.94 7.56
C PHE A 235 7.69 17.45 7.40
N ASP A 236 6.68 16.59 7.27
CA ASP A 236 5.28 17.03 7.28
C ASP A 236 4.93 17.61 8.68
N PRO A 237 4.50 18.88 8.76
CA PRO A 237 4.40 19.63 10.01
C PRO A 237 3.37 19.10 11.02
N LEU A 238 2.53 18.11 10.68
CA LEU A 238 1.69 17.41 11.66
C LEU A 238 2.48 16.46 12.58
N MET A 239 3.76 16.17 12.27
CA MET A 239 4.68 15.50 13.18
C MET A 239 5.16 16.42 14.31
N VAL A 240 5.21 17.74 14.09
CA VAL A 240 5.76 18.73 15.03
C VAL A 240 4.65 19.41 15.83
N MET A 241 3.55 19.79 15.18
CA MET A 241 2.37 20.31 15.85
C MET A 241 1.34 19.20 15.92
N GLY A 242 1.37 18.44 17.02
CA GLY A 242 0.22 17.62 17.42
C GLY A 242 -1.05 18.45 17.28
N ARG A 243 -2.10 17.83 16.69
CA ARG A 243 -3.42 18.38 16.34
C ARG A 243 -3.57 19.89 16.63
N PRO A 244 -3.88 20.76 15.66
CA PRO A 244 -4.24 22.14 16.00
C PRO A 244 -5.32 22.06 17.08
N ALA A 245 -4.96 22.50 18.29
CA ALA A 245 -5.87 22.54 19.40
C ALA A 245 -7.07 23.32 18.90
N VAL A 246 -8.27 22.75 19.03
CA VAL A 246 -9.49 23.54 18.89
C VAL A 246 -9.26 24.75 19.79
N PRO A 247 -9.23 25.99 19.24
CA PRO A 247 -8.97 27.15 20.07
C PRO A 247 -9.97 27.09 21.21
N PRO A 248 -9.53 27.20 22.48
CA PRO A 248 -10.45 27.23 23.60
C PRO A 248 -11.49 28.29 23.29
N VAL A 249 -12.77 27.93 23.34
CA VAL A 249 -13.84 28.91 23.24
C VAL A 249 -13.55 29.94 24.33
N GLU A 250 -13.14 31.14 23.91
CA GLU A 250 -12.75 32.21 24.82
C GLU A 250 -14.00 32.59 25.62
N HIS A 251 -14.10 32.06 26.83
CA HIS A 251 -15.17 32.41 27.76
C HIS A 251 -14.79 33.75 28.39
N LYS A 252 -15.01 34.85 27.67
CA LYS A 252 -14.94 36.20 28.24
C LYS A 252 -16.04 36.33 29.30
N PRO A 253 -15.70 36.53 30.59
CA PRO A 253 -16.70 36.78 31.61
C PRO A 253 -17.38 38.12 31.28
N GLY A 254 -18.67 38.11 30.96
CA GLY A 254 -19.48 39.32 30.75
C GLY A 254 -20.14 39.46 29.38
N VAL A 255 -19.96 38.54 28.43
CA VAL A 255 -20.76 38.52 27.20
C VAL A 255 -21.83 37.43 27.32
N PRO A 256 -23.14 37.77 27.32
CA PRO A 256 -24.19 36.77 27.36
C PRO A 256 -24.05 35.81 26.18
N ALA A 257 -24.00 34.51 26.46
CA ALA A 257 -24.06 33.48 25.44
C ALA A 257 -25.35 33.69 24.63
N HIS A 258 -25.20 34.02 23.34
CA HIS A 258 -26.35 34.00 22.44
C HIS A 258 -26.85 32.55 22.39
N PRO A 259 -28.12 32.27 22.73
CA PRO A 259 -28.65 30.93 22.57
C PRO A 259 -28.52 30.54 21.10
N ALA A 260 -27.82 29.45 20.84
CA ALA A 260 -27.80 28.82 19.52
C ALA A 260 -29.26 28.52 19.14
N GLY A 261 -29.82 29.34 18.26
CA GLY A 261 -31.16 29.12 17.73
C GLY A 261 -31.22 27.74 17.10
N HIS A 262 -32.18 26.93 17.56
CA HIS A 262 -32.54 25.67 16.92
C HIS A 262 -32.80 25.91 15.42
N HIS A 263 -31.84 25.55 14.57
CA HIS A 263 -32.07 25.40 13.13
C HIS A 263 -32.91 24.14 12.90
N SER A 264 -34.22 24.29 13.12
CA SER A 264 -35.21 23.43 12.49
C SER A 264 -35.16 23.67 10.99
N GLY A 265 -34.74 22.66 10.22
CA GLY A 265 -34.66 22.70 8.77
C GLY A 265 -36.05 22.86 8.15
N ARG A 266 -36.50 24.10 7.98
CA ARG A 266 -37.71 24.43 7.21
C ARG A 266 -37.30 24.77 5.78
N ARG A 267 -37.46 23.80 4.87
CA ARG A 267 -37.33 23.98 3.41
C ARG A 267 -38.13 25.22 2.95
N PRO A 268 -37.58 26.13 2.14
CA PRO A 268 -38.36 27.17 1.49
C PRO A 268 -39.19 26.55 0.35
N ARG A 269 -40.51 26.54 0.50
CA ARG A 269 -41.44 26.28 -0.61
C ARG A 269 -41.34 27.43 -1.61
N VAL A 270 -40.80 27.15 -2.79
CA VAL A 270 -40.87 28.03 -3.97
C VAL A 270 -42.34 28.20 -4.34
N ARG A 271 -42.89 29.39 -4.05
CA ARG A 271 -44.25 29.79 -4.40
C ARG A 271 -44.23 30.25 -5.86
N ALA A 272 -44.52 29.34 -6.80
CA ALA A 272 -44.83 29.69 -8.17
C ALA A 272 -46.09 30.56 -8.20
N ARG A 273 -45.90 31.87 -8.42
CA ARG A 273 -46.98 32.85 -8.55
C ARG A 273 -47.60 32.69 -9.95
N ARG A 274 -48.62 31.85 -10.02
CA ARG A 274 -49.54 31.70 -11.15
C ARG A 274 -50.30 33.01 -11.35
N THR A 275 -49.92 33.78 -12.35
CA THR A 275 -50.69 34.93 -12.87
C THR A 275 -51.91 34.40 -13.62
N ALA A 276 -53.06 34.43 -12.97
CA ALA A 276 -54.36 34.35 -13.61
C ALA A 276 -55.27 35.39 -12.94
N ARG A 277 -55.53 36.48 -13.63
CA ARG A 277 -56.61 37.43 -13.31
C ARG A 277 -57.40 37.71 -14.58
N ARG A 278 -58.41 36.86 -14.81
CA ARG A 278 -59.75 37.20 -15.32
C ARG A 278 -60.31 38.35 -14.47
N GLU A 279 -61.17 39.28 -14.88
CA GLU A 279 -62.23 39.44 -15.88
C GLU A 279 -62.36 40.99 -16.05
N VAL A 280 -63.04 41.59 -17.03
CA VAL A 280 -64.50 41.81 -17.05
C VAL A 280 -64.87 42.53 -18.36
N HIS A 281 -66.08 42.24 -18.80
CA HIS A 281 -66.81 42.57 -20.02
C HIS A 281 -67.59 43.90 -19.88
N GLU A 282 -67.72 44.72 -20.96
CA GLU A 282 -68.87 45.58 -21.38
C GLU A 282 -68.43 46.77 -22.29
N PRO A 283 -69.33 47.47 -23.05
CA PRO A 283 -70.32 47.01 -24.03
C PRO A 283 -70.29 47.84 -25.36
N GLN A 284 -71.27 47.58 -26.24
CA GLN A 284 -71.62 48.11 -27.58
C GLN A 284 -71.44 49.61 -27.94
N ARG A 285 -71.48 49.85 -29.27
CA ARG A 285 -71.79 51.05 -30.11
C ARG A 285 -70.53 51.62 -30.79
N ARG A 286 -70.46 51.88 -32.10
CA ARG A 286 -71.41 52.18 -33.19
C ARG A 286 -70.82 51.66 -34.51
#